data_AF-A0A537YKJ3-F1
#
_entry.id   AF-A0A537YKJ3-F1
#
_cell.length_a   1.000
_cell.length_b   1.000
_cell.length_c   1.000
_cell.angle_alpha   90.00
_cell.angle_beta   90.00
_cell.angle_gamma   90.00
#
_symmetry.space_group_name_H-M   'P 1'
#
loop_
_entity.id
_entity.type
_entity.pdbx_description
1 polymer ?
#
loop_
_entity_poly.entity_id
_entity_poly.type
_entity_poly.pdbx_seq_one_letter_code
_entity_poly.pdbx_strand_id
1 'polypeptide(L)'
;MSSVARTTEISATSEVSFDDAIRVGLERARQTLRGLKSARITNQEVEIGADGRPSGYRVDMLVRFVLDGYFAGDLPPYPDPAKQTADFFEE
;
A
#
# COMPACT_ATOMS: atom_id res chain seq x y z
N MET A 1 19.74 14.44 1.96
CA MET A 1 18.84 13.75 1.02
C MET A 1 17.60 13.33 1.78
N SER A 2 16.42 13.75 1.32
CA SER A 2 15.13 13.27 1.80
C SER A 2 14.56 12.28 0.79
N SER A 3 13.94 11.20 1.25
CA SER A 3 13.27 10.20 0.41
C SER A 3 11.81 10.10 0.81
N VAL A 4 10.89 10.16 -0.16
CA VAL A 4 9.46 9.96 0.09
C VAL A 4 9.11 8.50 -0.17
N ALA A 5 8.40 7.89 0.78
CA ALA A 5 7.87 6.54 0.65
C ALA A 5 6.35 6.57 0.68
N ARG A 6 5.73 5.75 -0.16
CA ARG A 6 4.30 5.50 -0.13
C ARG A 6 4.03 4.19 0.57
N THR A 7 2.99 4.18 1.39
CA THR A 7 2.47 2.95 1.99
C THR A 7 1.10 2.66 1.38
N THR A 8 0.87 1.42 0.98
CA THR A 8 -0.39 0.95 0.40
C THR A 8 -0.82 -0.29 1.16
N GLU A 9 -2.11 -0.36 1.47
CA GLU A 9 -2.73 -1.53 2.08
C GLU A 9 -3.12 -2.53 0.99
N ILE A 10 -2.80 -3.80 1.23
CA ILE A 10 -3.19 -4.93 0.39
C ILE A 10 -3.72 -6.06 1.27
N SER A 11 -4.67 -6.81 0.74
CA SER A 11 -5.15 -8.06 1.33
C SER A 11 -4.81 -9.21 0.41
N ALA A 12 -4.32 -10.31 0.97
CA ALA A 12 -4.03 -11.53 0.23
C ALA A 12 -4.65 -12.74 0.92
N THR A 13 -5.11 -13.70 0.14
CA THR A 13 -5.71 -14.94 0.62
C THR A 13 -4.94 -16.16 0.09
N SER A 14 -4.90 -17.23 0.88
CA SER A 14 -4.39 -18.54 0.49
C SER A 14 -5.20 -19.64 1.16
N GLU A 15 -5.41 -20.75 0.45
CA GLU A 15 -6.04 -21.96 1.00
C GLU A 15 -5.05 -22.79 1.84
N VAL A 16 -3.75 -22.49 1.76
CA VAL A 16 -2.68 -23.32 2.35
C VAL A 16 -2.27 -22.82 3.73
N SER A 17 -1.88 -21.55 3.85
CA SER A 17 -1.42 -20.97 5.11
C SER A 17 -1.29 -19.45 5.05
N PHE A 18 -1.12 -18.81 6.20
CA PHE A 18 -0.80 -17.39 6.29
C PHE A 18 0.54 -17.03 5.60
N ASP A 19 1.57 -17.87 5.73
CA ASP A 19 2.89 -17.62 5.14
C ASP A 19 2.82 -17.65 3.61
N ASP A 20 2.00 -18.55 3.06
CA ASP A 20 1.72 -18.60 1.62
C ASP A 20 0.94 -17.35 1.15
N ALA A 21 -0.10 -16.93 1.89
CA ALA A 21 -0.84 -15.70 1.60
C ALA A 21 0.07 -14.46 1.57
N ILE A 22 1.01 -14.36 2.52
CA ILE A 22 2.01 -13.28 2.55
C ILE A 22 2.89 -13.31 1.30
N ARG A 23 3.43 -14.49 0.94
CA ARG A 23 4.28 -14.64 -0.26
C ARG A 23 3.55 -14.22 -1.53
N VAL A 24 2.33 -14.71 -1.73
CA VAL A 24 1.50 -14.40 -2.89
C VAL A 24 1.20 -12.90 -2.97
N GLY A 25 0.80 -12.28 -1.85
CA GLY A 25 0.53 -10.85 -1.77
C GLY A 25 1.75 -9.99 -2.11
N LEU A 26 2.93 -10.34 -1.57
CA LEU A 26 4.18 -9.64 -1.86
C LEU A 26 4.62 -9.80 -3.31
N GLU A 27 4.51 -10.99 -3.88
CA GLU A 27 4.88 -11.23 -5.29
C GLU A 27 3.97 -10.45 -6.23
N ARG A 28 2.66 -10.41 -5.95
CA ARG A 28 1.71 -9.60 -6.73
C ARG A 28 2.00 -8.10 -6.58
N ALA A 29 2.36 -7.63 -5.39
CA ALA A 29 2.73 -6.24 -5.15
C ALA A 29 4.01 -5.85 -5.91
N ARG A 30 5.02 -6.75 -5.95
CA ARG A 30 6.29 -6.56 -6.67
C ARG A 30 6.09 -6.34 -8.17
N GLN A 31 5.05 -6.92 -8.76
CA GLN A 31 4.74 -6.77 -10.19
C GLN A 31 4.29 -5.34 -10.56
N THR A 32 3.72 -4.58 -9.62
CA THR A 32 3.18 -3.24 -9.88
C THR A 32 3.89 -2.12 -9.13
N LEU A 33 4.54 -2.42 -8.00
CA LEU A 33 5.20 -1.44 -7.15
C LEU A 33 6.72 -1.61 -7.23
N ARG A 34 7.40 -0.63 -7.83
CA ARG A 34 8.86 -0.55 -7.82
C ARG A 34 9.36 -0.06 -6.46
N GLY A 35 10.58 -0.45 -6.09
CA GLY A 35 11.21 0.05 -4.87
C GLY A 35 10.59 -0.47 -3.56
N LEU A 36 10.00 -1.67 -3.58
CA LEU A 36 9.47 -2.35 -2.38
C LEU A 36 10.54 -2.40 -1.27
N LYS A 37 10.20 -1.97 -0.06
CA LYS A 37 11.16 -1.92 1.08
C LYS A 37 10.75 -2.79 2.25
N SER A 38 9.47 -2.76 2.62
CA SER A 38 8.99 -3.45 3.81
C SER A 38 7.49 -3.70 3.70
N ALA A 39 7.01 -4.78 4.31
CA ALA A 39 5.59 -4.98 4.58
C ALA A 39 5.38 -5.19 6.07
N ARG A 40 4.25 -4.70 6.58
CA ARG A 40 3.82 -4.92 7.96
C ARG A 40 2.46 -5.61 7.93
N ILE A 41 2.35 -6.73 8.62
CA ILE A 41 1.07 -7.42 8.82
C ILE A 41 0.22 -6.60 9.77
N THR A 42 -1.00 -6.26 9.36
CA THR A 42 -1.98 -5.55 10.20
C THR A 42 -3.00 -6.51 10.78
N ASN A 43 -3.40 -7.53 10.03
CA ASN A 43 -4.41 -8.49 10.45
C ASN A 43 -4.18 -9.86 9.82
N GLN A 44 -4.63 -10.91 10.52
CA GLN A 44 -4.62 -12.29 10.05
C GLN A 44 -5.94 -12.94 10.44
N GLU A 45 -6.65 -13.46 9.44
CA GLU A 45 -7.98 -14.04 9.62
C GLU A 45 -8.06 -15.42 8.99
N VAL A 46 -8.77 -16.32 9.64
CA VAL A 46 -9.14 -17.61 9.07
C VAL A 46 -10.55 -17.48 8.52
N GLU A 47 -10.71 -17.72 7.23
CA GLU A 47 -12.01 -17.78 6.59
C GLU A 47 -12.69 -19.09 6.95
N ILE A 48 -13.98 -19.03 7.28
CA ILE A 48 -14.79 -20.19 7.65
C ILE A 48 -15.77 -20.50 6.53
N GLY A 49 -15.71 -21.73 6.03
CA GLY A 49 -16.60 -22.26 5.01
C GLY A 49 -18.00 -22.52 5.55
N ALA A 50 -18.94 -22.79 4.62
CA ALA A 50 -20.34 -23.06 4.95
C ALA A 50 -20.53 -24.32 5.83
N ASP A 51 -19.55 -25.21 5.85
CA ASP A 51 -19.49 -26.40 6.71
C ASP A 51 -18.95 -26.12 8.12
N GLY A 52 -18.63 -24.85 8.42
CA GLY A 52 -18.07 -24.42 9.70
C GLY A 52 -16.58 -24.71 9.86
N ARG A 53 -15.89 -25.13 8.80
CA ARG A 53 -14.45 -25.46 8.84
C ARG A 53 -13.61 -24.34 8.24
N PRO A 54 -12.32 -24.23 8.62
CA PRO A 54 -11.37 -23.33 7.95
C PRO A 54 -11.34 -23.60 6.44
N SER A 55 -11.64 -22.57 5.65
CA SER A 55 -11.64 -22.61 4.18
C SER A 55 -10.49 -21.82 3.56
N GLY A 56 -9.87 -20.91 4.30
CA GLY A 56 -8.78 -20.08 3.79
C GLY A 56 -8.13 -19.21 4.86
N TYR A 57 -7.02 -18.60 4.48
CA TYR A 57 -6.20 -17.74 5.31
C TYR A 57 -6.06 -16.39 4.63
N ARG A 58 -6.60 -15.34 5.25
CA ARG A 58 -6.50 -13.96 4.78
C ARG A 58 -5.48 -13.19 5.61
N VAL A 59 -4.64 -12.42 4.95
CA VAL A 59 -3.64 -11.56 5.58
C VAL A 59 -3.73 -10.16 4.99
N ASP A 60 -3.95 -9.18 5.86
CA ASP A 60 -3.92 -7.77 5.53
C ASP A 60 -2.54 -7.19 5.83
N MET A 61 -2.00 -6.42 4.88
CA MET A 61 -0.62 -5.95 4.89
C MET A 61 -0.51 -4.51 4.43
N LEU A 62 0.31 -3.75 5.16
CA LEU A 62 0.76 -2.43 4.73
C LEU A 62 2.13 -2.55 4.07
N VAL A 63 2.16 -2.36 2.76
CA VAL A 63 3.36 -2.46 1.92
C VAL A 63 3.92 -1.07 1.66
N ARG A 64 5.18 -0.86 2.03
CA ARG A 64 5.91 0.39 1.86
C ARG A 64 6.92 0.27 0.73
N PHE A 65 6.92 1.25 -0.16
CA PHE A 65 7.87 1.37 -1.26
C PHE A 65 8.32 2.83 -1.42
N VAL A 66 9.56 3.00 -1.88
CA VAL A 66 10.13 4.34 -2.13
C VAL A 66 9.72 4.79 -3.53
N LEU A 67 9.37 6.07 -3.66
CA LEU A 67 9.03 6.65 -4.96
C LEU A 67 10.32 7.11 -5.67
N ASP A 68 10.70 6.43 -6.75
CA ASP A 68 11.77 6.88 -7.63
C ASP A 68 11.32 8.16 -8.36
N GLY A 69 12.18 9.18 -8.39
CA GLY A 69 11.93 10.47 -9.08
C GLY A 69 11.27 11.56 -8.23
N TYR A 70 10.94 11.30 -6.95
CA TYR A 70 10.51 12.35 -6.02
C TYR A 70 11.71 13.02 -5.36
N PHE A 71 12.50 13.77 -6.13
CA PHE A 71 13.40 14.75 -5.57
C PHE A 71 12.59 16.00 -5.24
N ALA A 72 12.73 16.54 -4.03
CA ALA A 72 12.00 17.75 -3.62
C ALA A 72 12.20 18.95 -4.56
N GLY A 73 13.26 18.94 -5.39
CA GLY A 73 13.50 19.96 -6.41
C GLY A 73 12.69 19.80 -7.70
N ASP A 74 12.13 18.62 -7.97
CA ASP A 74 11.33 18.34 -9.18
C ASP A 74 9.82 18.43 -8.92
N LEU A 75 9.43 18.59 -7.65
CA LEU A 75 8.05 18.91 -7.31
C LEU A 75 7.79 20.36 -7.71
N PRO A 76 6.69 20.65 -8.45
CA PRO A 76 6.23 22.02 -8.52
C PRO A 76 6.10 22.53 -7.07
N PRO A 77 6.54 23.77 -6.78
CA PRO A 77 6.41 24.32 -5.44
C PRO A 77 4.97 24.11 -4.99
N TYR A 78 4.77 23.53 -3.82
CA TYR A 78 3.43 23.33 -3.28
C TYR A 78 2.72 24.67 -3.38
N PRO A 79 1.63 24.77 -4.16
CA PRO A 79 0.99 26.04 -4.39
C PRO A 79 0.61 26.59 -3.03
N ASP A 80 1.00 27.84 -2.79
CA ASP A 80 0.70 28.51 -1.54
C ASP A 80 -0.82 28.46 -1.35
N PRO A 81 -1.33 27.76 -0.31
CA PRO A 81 -2.76 27.60 -0.13
C PRO A 81 -3.47 28.96 0.06
N ALA A 82 -2.74 30.00 0.44
CA ALA A 82 -3.26 31.37 0.54
C ALA A 82 -3.45 32.06 -0.82
N LYS A 83 -2.81 31.60 -1.90
CA LYS A 83 -2.95 32.16 -3.26
C LYS A 83 -4.05 31.48 -4.06
N GLN A 84 -4.30 30.20 -3.79
CA GLN A 84 -5.29 29.40 -4.51
C GLN A 84 -6.74 29.75 -4.11
N THR A 85 -6.94 30.29 -2.90
CA THR A 85 -8.24 30.81 -2.46
C THR A 85 -8.58 32.13 -3.13
N ALA A 86 -7.60 33.02 -3.38
CA ALA A 86 -7.84 34.30 -4.03
C ALA A 86 -8.33 34.14 -5.48
N ASP A 87 -7.74 33.20 -6.23
CA ASP A 87 -8.13 32.91 -7.62
C ASP A 87 -9.53 32.26 -7.75
N PHE A 88 -10.07 31.70 -6.65
CA PHE A 88 -11.38 31.03 -6.64
C PHE A 88 -12.56 31.98 -6.32
N PHE A 89 -12.27 33.21 -5.87
CA PHE A 89 -13.29 34.22 -5.54
C PHE A 89 -13.40 35.35 -6.56
N GLU A 90 -12.58 35.36 -7.62
CA GLU A 90 -12.62 36.37 -8.70
C GLU A 90 -13.35 35.91 -9.99
N GLU A 91 -14.01 34.74 -9.98
CA GLU A 91 -14.95 34.30 -11.04
C GLU A 91 -16.41 34.35 -10.56
#